data_AF-A0AAF0MPL4-F1
#
_entry.id   AF-A0AAF0MPL4-F1
#
_cell.length_a   1.000
_cell.length_b   1.000
_cell.length_c   1.000
_cell.angle_alpha   90.00
_cell.angle_beta   90.00
_cell.angle_gamma   90.00
#
_symmetry.space_group_name_H-M   'P 1'
#
loop_
_entity.id
_entity.type
_entity.pdbx_description
1 polymer ?
#
loop_
_entity_poly.entity_id
_entity_poly.type
_entity_poly.pdbx_seq_one_letter_code
_entity_poly.pdbx_strand_id
1 'polypeptide(L)'
;MEGQNPGRAEIERQIEDTERKIKSAESAIAERPDSNRSRSLQITLRNLRGELSNLKAMLERAEDEAPADSPEDSKTKAELDRNKDELDDIEAKLSLASDPVEINNLTVSKRFLQMERNQLLIRLTHETAPAVTDEDIETVRKEVEAKIRIIQAQNAQIEDLKKQLSAAKAQVWDPLRESSSDSTRITVTAGRLRAINGEARRLGAENYELKKQMGELKNEKDGLHRAIGDLTVHVKDAEAHARETEARAMALADELQEAERRIEALERENKGLRDTIIDSRRHGL
;
A
#
# COMPACT_ATOMS: atom_id res chain seq x y z
N MET A 1 -36.11 -7.17 43.20
CA MET A 1 -36.12 -5.84 43.82
C MET A 1 -37.15 -5.90 44.92
N GLU A 2 -36.79 -5.38 46.08
CA GLU A 2 -37.52 -5.45 47.34
C GLU A 2 -38.99 -5.07 47.19
N GLY A 3 -39.85 -5.74 47.98
CA GLY A 3 -41.25 -5.37 48.18
C GLY A 3 -41.38 -4.05 48.93
N GLN A 4 -40.84 -2.98 48.36
CA GLN A 4 -41.24 -1.64 48.72
C GLN A 4 -42.67 -1.48 48.21
N ASN A 5 -43.61 -1.40 49.16
CA ASN A 5 -44.95 -0.86 48.94
C ASN A 5 -44.85 0.23 47.84
N PRO A 6 -45.55 0.17 46.69
CA PRO A 6 -45.37 1.16 45.62
C PRO A 6 -45.62 2.59 46.14
N GLY A 7 -46.45 2.73 47.18
CA GLY A 7 -46.58 3.97 47.94
C GLY A 7 -45.29 4.39 48.68
N ARG A 8 -44.50 3.47 49.24
CA ARG A 8 -43.23 3.75 49.93
C ARG A 8 -42.17 4.30 48.99
N ALA A 9 -41.87 3.59 47.89
CA ALA A 9 -40.85 4.02 46.92
C ALA A 9 -41.24 5.36 46.27
N GLU A 10 -42.53 5.59 46.05
CA GLU A 10 -43.04 6.86 45.54
C GLU A 10 -42.95 7.99 46.58
N ILE A 11 -43.30 7.73 47.85
CA ILE A 11 -43.14 8.68 48.96
C ILE A 11 -41.65 9.03 49.15
N GLU A 12 -40.75 8.05 49.11
CA GLU A 12 -39.29 8.25 49.19
C GLU A 12 -38.79 9.16 48.05
N ARG A 13 -39.22 8.90 46.81
CA ARG A 13 -38.88 9.74 45.66
C ARG A 13 -39.44 11.17 45.79
N GLN A 14 -40.67 11.32 46.28
CA GLN A 14 -41.28 12.63 46.53
C GLN A 14 -40.55 13.37 47.65
N ILE A 15 -40.11 12.70 48.71
CA ILE A 15 -39.27 13.28 49.77
C ILE A 15 -37.97 13.80 49.17
N GLU A 16 -37.26 12.99 48.38
CA GLU A 16 -36.00 13.42 47.75
C GLU A 16 -36.19 14.66 46.87
N ASP A 17 -37.21 14.68 46.02
CA ASP A 17 -37.48 15.82 45.14
C ASP A 17 -37.86 17.08 45.94
N THR A 18 -38.59 16.93 47.04
CA THR A 18 -38.96 18.04 47.93
C THR A 18 -37.75 18.59 48.68
N GLU A 19 -36.84 17.72 49.14
CA GLU A 19 -35.57 18.12 49.77
C GLU A 19 -34.64 18.85 48.79
N ARG A 20 -34.58 18.42 47.52
CA ARG A 20 -33.82 19.13 46.47
C ARG A 20 -34.39 20.53 46.22
N LYS A 21 -35.73 20.66 46.16
CA LYS A 21 -36.39 21.97 45.98
C LYS A 21 -36.14 22.90 47.17
N ILE A 22 -36.18 22.38 48.40
CA ILE A 22 -35.85 23.15 49.62
C ILE A 22 -34.40 23.64 49.54
N LYS A 23 -33.44 22.76 49.27
CA LYS A 23 -32.02 23.13 49.15
C LYS A 23 -31.80 24.20 48.06
N SER A 24 -32.46 24.07 46.91
CA SER A 24 -32.38 25.07 45.84
C SER A 24 -32.95 26.43 46.25
N ALA A 25 -34.09 26.44 46.96
CA ALA A 25 -34.69 27.67 47.47
C ALA A 25 -33.85 28.32 48.58
N GLU A 26 -33.25 27.52 49.47
CA GLU A 26 -32.32 27.97 50.52
C GLU A 26 -31.07 28.63 49.92
N SER A 27 -30.44 27.99 48.92
CA SER A 27 -29.29 28.58 48.21
C SER A 27 -29.66 29.89 47.52
N ALA A 28 -30.80 29.95 46.84
CA ALA A 28 -31.25 31.16 46.14
C ALA A 28 -31.59 32.32 47.10
N ILE A 29 -32.04 32.03 48.32
CA ILE A 29 -32.23 33.03 49.38
C ILE A 29 -30.87 33.50 49.92
N ALA A 30 -29.95 32.57 50.18
CA ALA A 30 -28.62 32.87 50.71
C ALA A 30 -27.81 33.78 49.78
N GLU A 31 -27.95 33.62 48.46
CA GLU A 31 -27.29 34.47 47.47
C GLU A 31 -27.77 35.93 47.49
N ARG A 32 -29.05 36.19 47.80
CA ARG A 32 -29.64 37.54 47.76
C ARG A 32 -30.75 37.72 48.83
N PRO A 33 -30.38 37.84 50.11
CA PRO A 33 -31.31 37.77 51.23
C PRO A 33 -32.36 38.89 51.24
N ASP A 34 -32.03 40.10 50.77
CA ASP A 34 -32.91 41.26 50.83
C ASP A 34 -33.74 41.51 49.56
N SER A 35 -33.70 40.58 48.60
CA SER A 35 -34.48 40.74 47.37
C SER A 35 -35.96 40.41 47.60
N ASN A 36 -36.85 41.06 46.85
CA ASN A 36 -38.27 40.68 46.80
C ASN A 36 -38.46 39.21 46.40
N ARG A 37 -37.52 38.67 45.61
CA ARG A 37 -37.45 37.24 45.25
C ARG A 37 -37.15 36.36 46.46
N SER A 38 -36.24 36.77 47.34
CA SER A 38 -35.95 36.06 48.60
C SER A 38 -37.17 36.02 49.52
N ARG A 39 -37.88 37.14 49.70
CA ARG A 39 -39.13 37.16 50.50
C ARG A 39 -40.21 36.22 49.94
N SER A 40 -40.37 36.18 48.62
CA SER A 40 -41.28 35.23 47.98
C SER A 40 -40.82 33.77 48.18
N LEU A 41 -39.52 33.51 48.03
CA LEU A 41 -38.96 32.17 48.22
C LEU A 41 -39.09 31.71 49.68
N GLN A 42 -38.99 32.59 50.67
CA GLN A 42 -39.20 32.25 52.08
C GLN A 42 -40.61 31.69 52.34
N ILE A 43 -41.64 32.23 51.68
CA ILE A 43 -43.01 31.71 51.75
C ILE A 43 -43.07 30.32 51.12
N THR A 44 -42.48 30.15 49.93
CA THR A 44 -42.40 28.85 49.25
C THR A 44 -41.66 27.80 50.07
N LEU A 45 -40.57 28.20 50.75
CA LEU A 45 -39.76 27.33 51.60
C LEU A 45 -40.54 26.84 52.83
N ARG A 46 -41.37 27.71 53.42
CA ARG A 46 -42.28 27.31 54.50
C ARG A 46 -43.30 26.26 54.04
N ASN A 47 -43.86 26.42 52.84
CA ASN A 47 -44.79 25.45 52.28
C ASN A 47 -44.09 24.12 51.96
N LEU A 48 -42.94 24.15 51.29
CA LEU A 48 -42.15 22.96 50.98
C LEU A 48 -41.70 22.20 52.24
N ARG A 49 -41.34 22.90 53.32
CA ARG A 49 -41.03 22.26 54.62
C ARG A 49 -42.26 21.61 55.25
N GLY A 50 -43.44 22.21 55.10
CA GLY A 50 -44.70 21.60 55.52
C GLY A 50 -45.02 20.33 54.73
N GLU A 51 -44.87 20.39 53.40
CA GLU A 51 -45.03 19.23 52.51
C GLU A 51 -44.04 18.11 52.86
N LEU A 52 -42.76 18.44 53.09
CA LEU A 52 -41.74 17.48 53.51
C LEU A 52 -42.10 16.80 54.84
N SER A 53 -42.59 17.57 55.82
CA SER A 53 -43.03 17.02 57.10
C SER A 53 -44.20 16.05 56.94
N ASN A 54 -45.16 16.36 56.07
CA ASN A 54 -46.29 15.49 55.79
C ASN A 54 -45.84 14.20 55.08
N LEU A 55 -44.97 14.30 54.08
CA LEU A 55 -44.44 13.15 53.36
C LEU A 55 -43.63 12.22 54.28
N LYS A 56 -42.82 12.77 55.19
CA LYS A 56 -42.08 11.98 56.18
C LYS A 56 -43.02 11.24 57.15
N ALA A 57 -44.09 11.89 57.61
CA ALA A 57 -45.10 11.23 58.44
C ALA A 57 -45.90 10.15 57.69
N MET A 58 -46.10 10.32 56.38
CA MET A 58 -46.70 9.27 55.54
C MET A 58 -45.76 8.09 55.34
N LEU A 59 -44.46 8.32 55.21
CA LEU A 59 -43.45 7.26 55.12
C LEU A 59 -43.41 6.44 56.41
N GLU A 60 -43.39 7.11 57.56
CA GLU A 60 -43.36 6.47 58.89
C GLU A 60 -44.60 5.57 59.10
N ARG A 61 -45.80 6.05 58.75
CA ARG A 61 -47.02 5.21 58.78
C ARG A 61 -46.96 4.02 57.83
N ALA A 62 -46.37 4.19 56.65
CA ALA A 62 -46.22 3.11 55.69
C ALA A 62 -45.18 2.06 56.12
N GLU A 63 -44.22 2.45 56.97
CA GLU A 63 -43.27 1.52 57.60
C GLU A 63 -43.92 0.72 58.73
N ASP A 64 -44.79 1.35 59.53
CA ASP A 64 -45.57 0.67 60.58
C ASP A 64 -46.68 -0.25 60.02
N GLU A 65 -47.17 0.03 58.80
CA GLU A 65 -48.19 -0.76 58.09
C GLU A 65 -47.61 -1.87 57.18
N ALA A 66 -46.29 -2.10 57.20
CA ALA A 66 -45.70 -3.23 56.48
C ALA A 66 -46.32 -4.55 56.98
N PRO A 67 -46.86 -5.41 56.08
CA PRO A 67 -47.48 -6.65 56.51
C PRO A 67 -46.45 -7.51 57.23
N ALA A 68 -46.74 -7.87 58.47
CA ALA A 68 -45.96 -8.87 59.19
C ALA A 68 -45.82 -10.11 58.30
N ASP A 69 -44.58 -10.54 58.02
CA ASP A 69 -44.26 -11.74 57.25
C ASP A 69 -45.23 -12.87 57.66
N SER A 70 -45.86 -13.51 56.67
CA SER A 70 -46.78 -14.63 56.91
C SER A 70 -46.11 -15.66 57.81
N PRO A 71 -46.81 -16.27 58.78
CA PRO A 71 -46.24 -17.32 59.62
C PRO A 71 -45.73 -18.53 58.83
N GLU A 72 -46.10 -18.65 57.55
CA GLU A 72 -45.52 -19.64 56.62
C GLU A 72 -44.16 -19.18 56.04
N ASP A 73 -43.99 -17.91 55.64
CA ASP A 73 -42.71 -17.36 55.18
C ASP A 73 -41.63 -17.41 56.27
N SER A 74 -42.02 -17.13 57.52
CA SER A 74 -41.12 -17.24 58.66
C SER A 74 -40.65 -18.69 58.90
N LYS A 75 -41.51 -19.68 58.62
CA LYS A 75 -41.14 -21.10 58.72
C LYS A 75 -40.24 -21.53 57.56
N THR A 76 -40.57 -21.14 56.33
CA THR A 76 -39.78 -21.47 55.14
C THR A 76 -38.37 -20.83 55.21
N LYS A 77 -38.26 -19.60 55.73
CA LYS A 77 -36.96 -18.96 56.01
C LYS A 77 -36.18 -19.70 57.09
N ALA A 78 -36.83 -20.11 58.19
CA ALA A 78 -36.16 -20.89 59.24
C ALA A 78 -35.68 -22.27 58.76
N GLU A 79 -36.41 -22.93 57.85
CA GLU A 79 -35.98 -24.18 57.21
C GLU A 79 -34.83 -23.96 56.22
N LEU A 80 -34.81 -22.84 55.49
CA LEU A 80 -33.68 -22.45 54.63
C LEU A 80 -32.40 -22.23 55.43
N ASP A 81 -32.49 -21.60 56.60
CA ASP A 81 -31.35 -21.38 57.48
C ASP A 81 -30.85 -22.70 58.06
N ARG A 82 -31.74 -23.60 58.51
CA ARG A 82 -31.33 -24.96 58.94
C ARG A 82 -30.65 -25.75 57.84
N ASN A 83 -31.21 -25.74 56.62
CA ASN A 83 -30.60 -26.45 55.48
C ASN A 83 -29.23 -25.86 55.12
N LYS A 84 -29.01 -24.56 55.37
CA LYS A 84 -27.71 -23.93 55.18
C LYS A 84 -26.71 -24.39 56.24
N ASP A 85 -27.10 -24.40 57.50
CA ASP A 85 -26.25 -24.88 58.60
C ASP A 85 -25.88 -26.36 58.41
N GLU A 86 -26.83 -27.21 57.98
CA GLU A 86 -26.57 -28.62 57.69
C GLU A 86 -25.65 -28.82 56.47
N LEU A 87 -25.74 -27.96 55.47
CA LEU A 87 -24.82 -27.98 54.32
C LEU A 87 -23.40 -27.60 54.73
N ASP A 88 -23.25 -26.58 55.59
CA ASP A 88 -21.96 -26.15 56.11
C ASP A 88 -21.33 -27.25 56.99
N ASP A 89 -22.14 -27.94 57.81
CA ASP A 89 -21.72 -29.10 58.60
C ASP A 89 -21.30 -30.30 57.74
N ILE A 90 -22.05 -30.62 56.69
CA ILE A 90 -21.68 -31.68 55.75
C ILE A 90 -20.41 -31.31 55.01
N GLU A 91 -20.23 -30.05 54.60
CA GLU A 91 -19.03 -29.57 53.92
C GLU A 91 -17.79 -29.65 54.82
N ALA A 92 -17.93 -29.31 56.11
CA ALA A 92 -16.90 -29.53 57.10
C ALA A 92 -16.53 -31.01 57.26
N LYS A 93 -17.53 -31.92 57.34
CA LYS A 93 -17.30 -33.37 57.42
C LYS A 93 -16.66 -33.93 56.14
N LEU A 94 -17.06 -33.43 54.97
CA LEU A 94 -16.53 -33.85 53.67
C LEU A 94 -15.06 -33.46 53.51
N SER A 95 -14.63 -32.35 54.13
CA SER A 95 -13.22 -31.92 54.16
C SER A 95 -12.31 -32.78 55.05
N LEU A 96 -12.89 -33.50 56.02
CA LEU A 96 -12.16 -34.35 56.98
C LEU A 96 -12.26 -35.84 56.67
N ALA A 97 -13.27 -36.25 55.90
CA ALA A 97 -13.48 -37.64 55.51
C ALA A 97 -12.37 -38.12 54.55
N SER A 98 -11.80 -39.28 54.87
CA SER A 98 -10.76 -39.92 54.03
C SER A 98 -11.23 -41.25 53.42
N ASP A 99 -12.34 -41.81 53.90
CA ASP A 99 -12.94 -43.04 53.35
C ASP A 99 -13.79 -42.70 52.10
N PRO A 100 -13.51 -43.32 50.94
CA PRO A 100 -14.28 -43.14 49.71
C PRO A 100 -15.80 -43.37 49.86
N VAL A 101 -16.22 -44.31 50.73
CA VAL A 101 -17.65 -44.61 50.93
C VAL A 101 -18.33 -43.48 51.72
N GLU A 102 -17.65 -42.96 52.73
CA GLU A 102 -18.11 -41.85 53.55
C GLU A 102 -18.20 -40.55 52.72
N ILE A 103 -17.20 -40.28 51.89
CA ILE A 103 -17.19 -39.13 50.96
C ILE A 103 -18.37 -39.20 49.99
N ASN A 104 -18.67 -40.39 49.45
CA ASN A 104 -19.79 -40.53 48.51
C ASN A 104 -21.14 -40.31 49.19
N ASN A 105 -21.33 -40.85 50.40
CA ASN A 105 -22.54 -40.65 51.19
C ASN A 105 -22.75 -39.16 51.53
N LEU A 106 -21.71 -38.46 52.00
CA LEU A 106 -21.78 -37.03 52.29
C LEU A 106 -22.04 -36.19 51.02
N THR A 107 -21.50 -36.59 49.87
CA THR A 107 -21.75 -35.91 48.59
C THR A 107 -23.20 -36.06 48.14
N VAL A 108 -23.79 -37.25 48.31
CA VAL A 108 -25.21 -37.48 47.99
C VAL A 108 -26.11 -36.68 48.93
N SER A 109 -25.81 -36.67 50.23
CA SER A 109 -26.55 -35.87 51.22
C SER A 109 -26.45 -34.36 50.91
N LYS A 110 -25.27 -33.86 50.52
CA LYS A 110 -25.09 -32.46 50.07
C LYS A 110 -25.98 -32.10 48.89
N ARG A 111 -26.07 -32.98 47.88
CA ARG A 111 -26.93 -32.74 46.71
C ARG A 111 -28.41 -32.74 47.06
N PHE A 112 -28.84 -33.63 47.95
CA PHE A 112 -30.24 -33.70 48.39
C PHE A 112 -30.65 -32.41 49.10
N LEU A 113 -29.87 -31.96 50.08
CA LEU A 113 -30.13 -30.72 50.80
C LEU A 113 -30.05 -29.49 49.90
N GLN A 114 -29.15 -29.48 48.90
CA GLN A 114 -29.12 -28.42 47.89
C GLN A 114 -30.39 -28.39 47.04
N MET A 115 -30.92 -29.55 46.64
CA MET A 115 -32.19 -29.61 45.92
C MET A 115 -33.36 -29.15 46.78
N GLU A 116 -33.43 -29.59 48.04
CA GLU A 116 -34.48 -29.19 48.98
C GLU A 116 -34.44 -27.69 49.26
N ARG A 117 -33.26 -27.12 49.50
CA ARG A 117 -33.04 -25.67 49.62
C ARG A 117 -33.51 -24.93 48.36
N ASN A 118 -33.20 -25.42 47.16
CA ASN A 118 -33.65 -24.80 45.92
C ASN A 118 -35.17 -24.86 45.75
N GLN A 119 -35.82 -25.95 46.17
CA GLN A 119 -37.29 -26.05 46.14
C GLN A 119 -37.94 -25.08 47.13
N LEU A 120 -37.38 -24.93 48.34
CA LEU A 120 -37.85 -23.95 49.32
C LEU A 120 -37.67 -22.51 48.81
N LEU A 121 -36.55 -22.21 48.15
CA LEU A 121 -36.34 -20.92 47.49
C LEU A 121 -37.36 -20.66 46.38
N ILE A 122 -37.70 -21.68 45.58
CA ILE A 122 -38.73 -21.56 44.53
C ILE A 122 -40.10 -21.30 45.14
N ARG A 123 -40.47 -21.95 46.25
CA ARG A 123 -41.75 -21.68 46.94
C ARG A 123 -41.80 -20.25 47.47
N LEU A 124 -40.74 -19.82 48.14
CA LEU A 124 -40.61 -18.45 48.64
C LEU A 124 -40.71 -17.42 47.51
N THR A 125 -40.12 -17.69 46.33
CA THR A 125 -40.19 -16.78 45.17
C THR A 125 -41.50 -16.85 44.40
N HIS A 126 -42.20 -17.99 44.39
CA HIS A 126 -43.53 -18.09 43.77
C HIS A 126 -44.61 -17.42 44.60
N GLU A 127 -44.51 -17.47 45.94
CA GLU A 127 -45.43 -16.81 46.87
C GLU A 127 -45.16 -15.31 47.00
N THR A 128 -43.93 -14.86 46.74
CA THR A 128 -43.55 -13.43 46.71
C THR A 128 -43.50 -12.81 45.32
N ALA A 129 -43.91 -13.53 44.27
CA ALA A 129 -43.97 -12.96 42.92
C ALA A 129 -45.06 -11.88 42.88
N PRO A 130 -44.75 -10.60 42.62
CA PRO A 130 -45.79 -9.62 42.33
C PRO A 130 -46.56 -10.12 41.10
N ALA A 131 -47.89 -10.00 41.14
CA ALA A 131 -48.71 -10.27 39.98
C ALA A 131 -48.19 -9.41 38.83
N VAL A 132 -47.57 -10.04 37.83
CA VAL A 132 -47.13 -9.36 36.60
C VAL A 132 -48.38 -8.71 36.03
N THR A 133 -48.41 -7.39 36.04
CA THR A 133 -49.57 -6.66 35.53
C THR A 133 -49.54 -6.73 34.01
N ASP A 134 -50.71 -6.74 33.36
CA ASP A 134 -50.77 -6.66 31.90
C ASP A 134 -50.03 -5.41 31.36
N GLU A 135 -49.88 -4.38 32.20
CA GLU A 135 -49.15 -3.14 31.91
C GLU A 135 -47.62 -3.35 31.85
N ASP A 136 -47.05 -4.20 32.71
CA ASP A 136 -45.64 -4.61 32.64
C ASP A 136 -45.35 -5.45 31.39
N ILE A 137 -46.32 -6.28 30.97
CA ILE A 137 -46.21 -7.06 29.73
C ILE A 137 -46.27 -6.13 28.51
N GLU A 138 -47.14 -5.13 28.54
CA GLU A 138 -47.31 -4.14 27.46
C GLU A 138 -46.02 -3.29 27.28
N THR A 139 -45.38 -2.88 28.38
CA THR A 139 -44.13 -2.11 28.33
C THR A 139 -42.98 -2.94 27.78
N VAL A 140 -42.82 -4.18 28.24
CA VAL A 140 -41.81 -5.11 27.69
C VAL A 140 -42.06 -5.40 26.20
N ARG A 141 -43.31 -5.55 25.77
CA ARG A 141 -43.66 -5.71 24.35
C ARG A 141 -43.23 -4.50 23.52
N LYS A 142 -43.52 -3.28 23.99
CA LYS A 142 -43.08 -2.04 23.31
C LYS A 142 -41.56 -1.94 23.22
N GLU A 143 -40.84 -2.32 24.26
CA GLU A 143 -39.37 -2.37 24.23
C GLU A 143 -38.84 -3.42 23.24
N VAL A 144 -39.45 -4.60 23.20
CA VAL A 144 -39.09 -5.66 22.26
C VAL A 144 -39.34 -5.21 20.82
N GLU A 145 -40.49 -4.58 20.54
CA GLU A 145 -40.77 -4.01 19.22
C GLU A 145 -39.76 -2.93 18.82
N ALA A 146 -39.39 -2.04 19.76
CA ALA A 146 -38.38 -1.02 19.51
C ALA A 146 -37.01 -1.65 19.21
N LYS A 147 -36.60 -2.67 19.97
CA LYS A 147 -35.36 -3.42 19.73
C LYS A 147 -35.39 -4.15 18.38
N ILE A 148 -36.52 -4.75 18.00
CA ILE A 148 -36.69 -5.40 16.68
C ILE A 148 -36.48 -4.39 15.56
N ARG A 149 -37.05 -3.18 15.67
CA ARG A 149 -36.85 -2.12 14.66
C ARG A 149 -35.39 -1.70 14.55
N ILE A 150 -34.68 -1.57 15.67
CA ILE A 150 -33.25 -1.25 15.70
C ILE A 150 -32.44 -2.35 15.01
N ILE A 151 -32.71 -3.62 15.33
CA ILE A 151 -32.02 -4.77 14.72
C ILE A 151 -32.26 -4.80 13.20
N GLN A 152 -33.50 -4.54 12.75
CA GLN A 152 -33.81 -4.46 11.32
C GLN A 152 -33.04 -3.34 10.62
N ALA A 153 -32.97 -2.16 11.22
CA ALA A 153 -32.18 -1.04 10.69
C ALA A 153 -30.67 -1.37 10.62
N GLN A 154 -30.12 -1.99 11.66
CA GLN A 154 -28.72 -2.43 11.68
C GLN A 154 -28.44 -3.51 10.62
N ASN A 155 -29.34 -4.47 10.44
CA ASN A 155 -29.20 -5.49 9.40
C ASN A 155 -29.22 -4.88 7.99
N ALA A 156 -30.08 -3.88 7.75
CA ALA A 156 -30.10 -3.15 6.49
C ALA A 156 -28.76 -2.40 6.25
N GLN A 157 -28.20 -1.76 7.28
CA GLN A 157 -26.88 -1.11 7.19
C GLN A 157 -25.76 -2.11 6.93
N ILE A 158 -25.78 -3.28 7.57
CA ILE A 158 -24.79 -4.34 7.34
C ILE A 158 -24.83 -4.83 5.89
N GLU A 159 -26.03 -5.02 5.33
CA GLU A 159 -26.16 -5.43 3.92
C GLU A 159 -25.69 -4.35 2.95
N ASP A 160 -25.95 -3.07 3.24
CA ASP A 160 -25.42 -1.98 2.43
C ASP A 160 -23.89 -1.91 2.50
N LEU A 161 -23.32 -2.02 3.69
CA LEU A 161 -21.86 -2.06 3.89
C LEU A 161 -21.22 -3.27 3.20
N LYS A 162 -21.86 -4.45 3.20
CA LYS A 162 -21.38 -5.61 2.44
C LYS A 162 -21.38 -5.36 0.93
N LYS A 163 -22.43 -4.71 0.40
CA LYS A 163 -22.48 -4.33 -1.02
C LYS A 163 -21.39 -3.33 -1.36
N GLN A 164 -21.21 -2.30 -0.55
CA GLN A 164 -20.14 -1.32 -0.71
C GLN A 164 -18.75 -1.98 -0.65
N LEU A 165 -18.52 -2.89 0.31
CA LEU A 165 -17.27 -3.64 0.44
C LEU A 165 -17.01 -4.53 -0.79
N SER A 166 -18.05 -5.18 -1.32
CA SER A 166 -17.93 -6.01 -2.53
C SER A 166 -17.57 -5.15 -3.75
N ALA A 167 -18.24 -4.01 -3.93
CA ALA A 167 -17.95 -3.06 -5.00
C ALA A 167 -16.53 -2.48 -4.89
N ALA A 168 -16.12 -2.08 -3.68
CA ALA A 168 -14.77 -1.60 -3.42
C ALA A 168 -13.70 -2.68 -3.68
N LYS A 169 -13.95 -3.94 -3.27
CA LYS A 169 -13.06 -5.05 -3.61
C LYS A 169 -12.94 -5.24 -5.11
N ALA A 170 -14.05 -5.26 -5.84
CA ALA A 170 -14.03 -5.37 -7.30
C ALA A 170 -13.20 -4.24 -7.94
N GLN A 171 -13.40 -3.00 -7.48
CA GLN A 171 -12.62 -1.84 -7.93
C GLN A 171 -11.13 -1.91 -7.60
N VAL A 172 -10.71 -2.64 -6.55
CA VAL A 172 -9.28 -2.81 -6.22
C VAL A 172 -8.63 -3.92 -7.07
N TRP A 173 -9.39 -4.92 -7.50
CA TRP A 173 -8.87 -6.03 -8.32
C TRP A 173 -8.63 -5.64 -9.78
N ASP A 174 -9.40 -4.70 -10.35
CA ASP A 174 -9.21 -4.23 -11.73
C ASP A 174 -7.87 -3.49 -11.95
N PRO A 175 -7.49 -2.49 -11.13
CA PRO A 175 -6.21 -1.79 -11.24
C PRO A 175 -5.00 -2.70 -11.05
N LEU A 176 -5.12 -3.75 -10.24
CA LEU A 176 -4.04 -4.70 -10.01
C LEU A 176 -3.77 -5.55 -11.26
N ARG A 177 -4.82 -5.89 -12.02
CA ARG A 177 -4.69 -6.54 -13.34
C ARG A 177 -4.05 -5.60 -14.37
N GLU A 178 -4.50 -4.34 -14.42
CA GLU A 178 -3.94 -3.33 -15.32
C GLU A 178 -2.46 -3.07 -15.02
N SER A 179 -2.10 -2.86 -13.75
CA SER A 179 -0.72 -2.67 -13.32
C SER A 179 0.20 -3.86 -13.68
N SER A 180 -0.29 -5.09 -13.56
CA SER A 180 0.45 -6.29 -13.97
C SER A 180 0.71 -6.32 -15.50
N SER A 181 -0.30 -5.95 -16.28
CA SER A 181 -0.17 -5.83 -17.73
C SER A 181 0.79 -4.70 -18.14
N ASP A 182 0.77 -3.57 -17.43
CA ASP A 182 1.66 -2.43 -17.68
C ASP A 182 3.11 -2.79 -17.34
N SER A 183 3.35 -3.50 -16.25
CA SER A 183 4.68 -4.02 -15.89
C SER A 183 5.26 -4.92 -16.99
N THR A 184 4.42 -5.78 -17.57
CA THR A 184 4.81 -6.63 -18.70
C THR A 184 5.14 -5.80 -19.93
N ARG A 185 4.30 -4.81 -20.27
CA ARG A 185 4.54 -3.89 -21.39
C ARG A 185 5.83 -3.09 -21.20
N ILE A 186 6.09 -2.58 -19.99
CA ILE A 186 7.34 -1.87 -19.66
C ILE A 186 8.54 -2.79 -19.89
N THR A 187 8.48 -4.03 -19.40
CA THR A 187 9.57 -5.00 -19.55
C THR A 187 9.86 -5.31 -21.02
N VAL A 188 8.82 -5.56 -21.82
CA VAL A 188 8.96 -5.81 -23.27
C VAL A 188 9.53 -4.60 -23.98
N THR A 189 9.04 -3.40 -23.66
CA THR A 189 9.49 -2.15 -24.29
C THR A 189 10.95 -1.84 -23.92
N ALA A 190 11.35 -2.06 -22.68
CA ALA A 190 12.74 -1.95 -22.23
C ALA A 190 13.66 -2.97 -22.94
N GLY A 191 13.16 -4.18 -23.22
CA GLY A 191 13.86 -5.18 -24.01
C GLY A 191 14.09 -4.70 -25.46
N ARG A 192 13.05 -4.18 -26.11
CA ARG A 192 13.14 -3.62 -27.46
C ARG A 192 14.10 -2.44 -27.55
N LEU A 193 14.05 -1.51 -26.58
CA LEU A 193 14.99 -0.39 -26.50
C LEU A 193 16.44 -0.85 -26.37
N ARG A 194 16.71 -1.89 -25.58
CA ARG A 194 18.06 -2.48 -25.47
C ARG A 194 18.54 -3.08 -26.79
N ALA A 195 17.67 -3.79 -27.50
CA ALA A 195 17.99 -4.36 -28.80
C ALA A 195 18.32 -3.27 -29.84
N ILE A 196 17.48 -2.23 -29.94
CA ILE A 196 17.70 -1.08 -30.83
C ILE A 196 19.01 -0.36 -30.49
N ASN A 197 19.29 -0.13 -29.21
CA ASN A 197 20.56 0.48 -28.79
C ASN A 197 21.78 -0.39 -29.14
N GLY A 198 21.66 -1.71 -29.04
CA GLY A 198 22.70 -2.64 -29.47
C GLY A 198 22.96 -2.56 -30.97
N GLU A 199 21.89 -2.53 -31.77
CA GLU A 199 21.98 -2.41 -33.23
C GLU A 199 22.57 -1.05 -33.65
N ALA A 200 22.15 0.05 -33.03
CA ALA A 200 22.70 1.38 -33.29
C ALA A 200 24.21 1.46 -33.02
N ARG A 201 24.69 0.80 -31.95
CA ARG A 201 26.14 0.72 -31.66
C ARG A 201 26.88 -0.10 -32.71
N ARG A 202 26.31 -1.25 -33.13
CA ARG A 202 26.90 -2.10 -34.17
C ARG A 202 27.02 -1.35 -35.49
N LEU A 203 25.93 -0.71 -35.93
CA LEU A 203 25.91 0.11 -37.15
C LEU A 203 26.85 1.31 -37.05
N GLY A 204 26.97 1.93 -35.86
CA GLY A 204 27.94 3.00 -35.62
C GLY A 204 29.38 2.55 -35.81
N ALA A 205 29.75 1.37 -35.29
CA ALA A 205 31.08 0.79 -35.48
C ALA A 205 31.35 0.42 -36.96
N GLU A 206 30.37 -0.17 -37.64
CA GLU A 206 30.44 -0.50 -39.06
C GLU A 206 30.64 0.76 -39.93
N ASN A 207 29.92 1.84 -39.62
CA ASN A 207 30.06 3.11 -40.34
C ASN A 207 31.45 3.74 -40.13
N TYR A 208 32.00 3.63 -38.91
CA TYR A 208 33.35 4.11 -38.62
C TYR A 208 34.40 3.34 -39.44
N GLU A 209 34.30 2.02 -39.52
CA GLU A 209 35.23 1.20 -40.30
C GLU A 209 35.13 1.50 -41.80
N LEU A 210 33.91 1.62 -42.33
CA LEU A 210 33.69 1.98 -43.74
C LEU A 210 34.27 3.36 -44.07
N LYS A 211 34.15 4.34 -43.17
CA LYS A 211 34.77 5.67 -43.34
C LYS A 211 36.28 5.59 -43.35
N LYS A 212 36.87 4.75 -42.50
CA LYS A 212 38.31 4.51 -42.47
C LYS A 212 38.80 3.89 -43.79
N GLN A 213 38.14 2.83 -44.25
CA GLN A 213 38.43 2.17 -45.53
C GLN A 213 38.32 3.13 -46.72
N MET A 214 37.28 3.98 -46.74
CA MET A 214 37.14 5.06 -47.73
C MET A 214 38.32 6.04 -47.72
N GLY A 215 38.84 6.38 -46.54
CA GLY A 215 40.02 7.23 -46.40
C GLY A 215 41.29 6.58 -46.96
N GLU A 216 41.49 5.29 -46.67
CA GLU A 216 42.61 4.50 -47.19
C GLU A 216 42.58 4.40 -48.71
N LEU A 217 41.43 4.04 -49.30
CA LEU A 217 41.24 3.97 -50.75
C LEU A 217 41.43 5.33 -51.44
N LYS A 218 41.01 6.42 -50.79
CA LYS A 218 41.26 7.77 -51.31
C LYS A 218 42.75 8.09 -51.36
N ASN A 219 43.48 7.77 -50.29
CA ASN A 219 44.93 7.98 -50.25
C ASN A 219 45.66 7.13 -51.30
N GLU A 220 45.23 5.88 -51.49
CA GLU A 220 45.76 4.99 -52.52
C GLU A 220 45.52 5.56 -53.93
N LYS A 221 44.29 6.00 -54.21
CA LYS A 221 43.94 6.67 -55.47
C LYS A 221 44.81 7.90 -55.73
N ASP A 222 44.99 8.75 -54.73
CA ASP A 222 45.81 9.96 -54.86
C ASP A 222 47.30 9.61 -55.08
N GLY A 223 47.80 8.55 -54.45
CA GLY A 223 49.12 8.00 -54.69
C GLY A 223 49.31 7.49 -56.12
N LEU A 224 48.36 6.71 -56.63
CA LEU A 224 48.37 6.20 -58.01
C LEU A 224 48.32 7.34 -59.03
N HIS A 225 47.51 8.38 -58.80
CA HIS A 225 47.48 9.54 -59.70
C HIS A 225 48.82 10.28 -59.77
N ARG A 226 49.54 10.41 -58.64
CA ARG A 226 50.89 11.00 -58.64
C ARG A 226 51.87 10.13 -59.43
N ALA A 227 51.86 8.82 -59.19
CA ALA A 227 52.72 7.88 -59.92
C ALA A 227 52.46 7.91 -61.44
N ILE A 228 51.19 8.02 -61.86
CA ILE A 228 50.84 8.19 -63.28
C ILE A 228 51.40 9.52 -63.82
N GLY A 229 51.32 10.60 -63.05
CA GLY A 229 51.91 11.90 -63.40
C GLY A 229 53.42 11.80 -63.62
N ASP A 230 54.13 11.21 -62.67
CA ASP A 230 55.59 11.05 -62.73
C ASP A 230 56.00 10.18 -63.93
N LEU A 231 55.33 9.05 -64.14
CA LEU A 231 55.56 8.18 -65.31
C LEU A 231 55.28 8.90 -66.63
N THR A 232 54.25 9.75 -66.68
CA THR A 232 53.94 10.55 -67.88
C THR A 232 55.06 11.52 -68.21
N VAL A 233 55.68 12.14 -67.21
CA VAL A 233 56.85 13.01 -67.41
C VAL A 233 58.04 12.19 -67.89
N HIS A 234 58.35 11.06 -67.24
CA HIS A 234 59.44 10.18 -67.66
C HIS A 234 59.31 9.69 -69.10
N VAL A 235 58.09 9.34 -69.54
CA VAL A 235 57.85 8.94 -70.94
C VAL A 235 58.14 10.09 -71.89
N LYS A 236 57.71 11.33 -71.58
CA LYS A 236 58.00 12.51 -72.42
C LYS A 236 59.49 12.80 -72.51
N ASP A 237 60.20 12.69 -71.40
CA ASP A 237 61.65 12.90 -71.37
C ASP A 237 62.38 11.82 -72.19
N ALA A 238 61.97 10.55 -72.05
CA ALA A 238 62.51 9.45 -72.82
C ALA A 238 62.24 9.62 -74.34
N GLU A 239 61.04 10.05 -74.72
CA GLU A 239 60.71 10.38 -76.11
C GLU A 239 61.56 11.54 -76.65
N ALA A 240 61.79 12.58 -75.84
CA ALA A 240 62.64 13.71 -76.21
C ALA A 240 64.09 13.27 -76.43
N HIS A 241 64.63 12.46 -75.53
CA HIS A 241 65.96 11.87 -75.69
C HIS A 241 66.06 10.96 -76.91
N ALA A 242 65.05 10.14 -77.19
CA ALA A 242 65.01 9.30 -78.39
C ALA A 242 65.11 10.16 -79.67
N ARG A 243 64.28 11.21 -79.79
CA ARG A 243 64.34 12.15 -80.94
C ARG A 243 65.70 12.83 -81.07
N GLU A 244 66.31 13.23 -79.96
CA GLU A 244 67.65 13.83 -79.96
C GLU A 244 68.70 12.83 -80.46
N THR A 245 68.64 11.58 -80.00
CA THR A 245 69.57 10.53 -80.45
C THR A 245 69.39 10.18 -81.92
N GLU A 246 68.14 10.14 -82.42
CA GLU A 246 67.85 9.93 -83.84
C GLU A 246 68.42 11.07 -84.70
N ALA A 247 68.22 12.33 -84.28
CA ALA A 247 68.77 13.49 -84.99
C ALA A 247 70.30 13.47 -85.03
N ARG A 248 70.96 13.12 -83.92
CA ARG A 248 72.42 12.95 -83.88
C ARG A 248 72.89 11.81 -84.80
N ALA A 249 72.17 10.69 -84.84
CA ALA A 249 72.50 9.58 -85.72
C ALA A 249 72.39 9.97 -87.20
N MET A 250 71.36 10.74 -87.58
CA MET A 250 71.22 11.27 -88.94
C MET A 250 72.37 12.23 -89.29
N ALA A 251 72.71 13.17 -88.41
CA ALA A 251 73.82 14.09 -88.64
C ALA A 251 75.15 13.36 -88.84
N LEU A 252 75.44 12.35 -88.01
CA LEU A 252 76.64 11.52 -88.15
C LEU A 252 76.62 10.70 -89.45
N ALA A 253 75.46 10.25 -89.91
CA ALA A 253 75.32 9.55 -91.19
C ALA A 253 75.61 10.49 -92.38
N ASP A 254 75.15 11.73 -92.33
CA ASP A 254 75.44 12.75 -93.33
C ASP A 254 76.95 13.11 -93.36
N GLU A 255 77.56 13.31 -92.18
CA GLU A 255 79.01 13.54 -92.04
C GLU A 255 79.83 12.38 -92.61
N LEU A 256 79.41 11.13 -92.35
CA LEU A 256 80.04 9.94 -92.91
C LEU A 256 79.94 9.93 -94.44
N GLN A 257 78.77 10.22 -95.00
CA GLN A 257 78.57 10.28 -96.45
C GLN A 257 79.44 11.37 -97.11
N GLU A 258 79.57 12.54 -96.47
CA GLU A 258 80.45 13.60 -96.95
C GLU A 258 81.92 13.18 -96.90
N ALA A 259 82.35 12.55 -95.82
CA ALA A 259 83.69 12.00 -95.68
C ALA A 259 84.00 10.94 -96.76
N GLU A 260 83.06 10.03 -97.04
CA GLU A 260 83.17 9.04 -98.11
C GLU A 260 83.34 9.70 -99.48
N ARG A 261 82.51 10.69 -99.83
CA ARG A 261 82.63 11.44 -101.09
C ARG A 261 83.98 12.16 -101.20
N ARG A 262 84.48 12.71 -100.10
CA ARG A 262 85.79 13.37 -100.05
C ARG A 262 86.93 12.38 -100.28
N ILE A 263 86.86 11.20 -99.68
CA ILE A 263 87.83 10.11 -99.92
C ILE A 263 87.82 9.73 -101.40
N GLU A 264 86.66 9.49 -102.00
CA GLU A 264 86.58 9.16 -103.44
C GLU A 264 87.16 10.26 -104.32
N ALA A 265 86.92 11.54 -104.00
CA ALA A 265 87.48 12.67 -104.75
C ALA A 265 89.01 12.69 -104.67
N LEU A 266 89.56 12.51 -103.47
CA LEU A 266 91.02 12.42 -103.25
C LEU A 266 91.62 11.18 -103.92
N GLU A 267 90.92 10.05 -103.97
CA GLU A 267 91.36 8.86 -104.70
C GLU A 267 91.41 9.11 -106.22
N ARG A 268 90.41 9.79 -106.78
CA ARG A 268 90.41 10.20 -108.20
C ARG A 268 91.56 11.16 -108.51
N GLU A 269 91.79 12.15 -107.65
CA GLU A 269 92.89 13.11 -107.78
C GLU A 269 94.24 12.38 -107.72
N ASN A 270 94.46 11.52 -106.73
CA ASN A 270 95.67 10.72 -106.61
C ASN A 270 95.90 9.83 -107.84
N LYS A 271 94.85 9.23 -108.40
CA LYS A 271 94.95 8.46 -109.65
C LYS A 271 95.38 9.36 -110.81
N GLY A 272 94.74 10.52 -110.99
CA GLY A 272 95.13 11.48 -112.02
C GLY A 272 96.58 11.95 -111.88
N LEU A 273 97.02 12.27 -110.66
CA LEU A 273 98.42 12.62 -110.38
C LEU A 273 99.37 11.46 -110.73
N ARG A 274 99.03 10.21 -110.37
CA ARG A 274 99.82 9.03 -110.76
C ARG A 274 99.94 8.89 -112.28
N ASP A 275 98.84 9.06 -113.01
CA ASP A 275 98.82 8.99 -114.48
C ASP A 275 99.71 10.08 -115.08
N THR A 276 99.63 11.34 -114.60
CA THR A 276 100.51 12.43 -115.06
C THR A 276 101.99 12.18 -114.78
N ILE A 277 102.34 11.57 -113.63
CA ILE A 277 103.72 11.18 -113.32
C ILE A 277 104.21 10.10 -114.30
N ILE A 278 103.36 9.10 -114.61
CA ILE A 278 103.69 8.05 -115.57
C ILE A 278 103.93 8.65 -116.96
N ASP A 279 103.05 9.55 -117.41
CA ASP A 279 103.18 10.21 -118.71
C ASP A 279 104.42 11.09 -118.79
N SER A 280 104.72 11.85 -117.74
CA SER A 280 105.93 12.67 -117.65
C SER A 280 107.20 11.81 -117.74
N ARG A 281 107.21 10.63 -117.10
CA ARG A 281 108.32 9.67 -117.21
C ARG A 281 108.46 9.05 -118.61
N ARG A 282 107.36 8.89 -119.35
CA ARG A 282 107.37 8.34 -120.72
C ARG A 282 107.86 9.34 -121.77
N HIS A 283 107.61 10.63 -121.57
CA HIS A 283 107.89 11.68 -122.56
C HIS A 283 109.24 12.39 -122.39
N GLY A 284 110.10 11.93 -121.48
CA GLY A 284 111.50 12.37 -121.41
C GLY A 284 111.67 13.81 -120.91
N LEU A 285 111.49 13.99 -119.61
CA LEU A 285 112.45 14.73 -118.79
C LEU A 285 113.37 13.71 -118.10
#